data_AF-A0A160FHH5-F1
#
_entry.id   AF-A0A160FHH5-F1
#
_cell.length_a   1.000
_cell.length_b   1.000
_cell.length_c   1.000
_cell.angle_alpha   90.00
_cell.angle_beta   90.00
_cell.angle_gamma   90.00
#
_symmetry.space_group_name_H-M   'P 1'
#
loop_
_entity.id
_entity.type
_entity.pdbx_description
1 polymer ?
#
loop_
_entity_poly.entity_id
_entity_poly.type
_entity_poly.pdbx_seq_one_letter_code
_entity_poly.pdbx_strand_id
1 'polypeptide(L)'
;MLLDSRLAERPHVGDLVVSFILVSIAGNVLADGYSRPVVMTGVTQMADTAELHFDPAPKDSGTLVILGDHTKTSKQSYSFVYSVLAAQHSGVDPAVNLDFSGKQKLTILCDPRSDNCISTGYVTFGSATFSMLWKVTLRISAKPNRDFG
;
A
#
# COMPACT_ATOMS: atom_id res chain seq x y z
N MET A 1 -57.26 28.18 12.37
CA MET A 1 -56.03 28.25 13.18
C MET A 1 -55.05 27.27 12.56
N LEU A 2 -53.89 27.76 12.10
CA LEU A 2 -52.75 27.01 11.54
C LEU A 2 -52.39 25.79 12.44
N LEU A 3 -51.88 24.66 11.94
CA LEU A 3 -50.55 24.54 11.33
C LEU A 3 -50.39 23.29 10.43
N ASP A 4 -49.71 23.54 9.32
CA ASP A 4 -49.15 22.68 8.28
C ASP A 4 -47.98 21.82 8.81
N SER A 5 -47.78 20.59 8.30
CA SER A 5 -46.47 19.90 8.20
C SER A 5 -46.53 18.61 7.37
N ARG A 6 -46.43 18.79 6.05
CA ARG A 6 -45.56 18.10 5.06
C ARG A 6 -45.26 16.59 5.15
N LEU A 7 -45.55 15.93 4.01
CA LEU A 7 -44.82 14.81 3.41
C LEU A 7 -43.29 14.98 3.49
N ALA A 8 -42.55 13.87 3.66
CA ALA A 8 -41.60 13.36 2.65
C ALA A 8 -40.83 12.13 3.15
N GLU A 9 -40.86 11.10 2.30
CA GLU A 9 -39.85 10.07 2.03
C GLU A 9 -39.01 9.44 3.16
N ARG A 10 -39.15 8.12 3.27
CA ARG A 10 -38.14 7.23 3.85
C ARG A 10 -36.80 7.40 3.12
N PRO A 11 -35.69 7.56 3.83
CA PRO A 11 -34.44 7.00 3.39
C PRO A 11 -34.23 5.69 4.16
N HIS A 12 -34.21 4.56 3.44
CA HIS A 12 -33.46 3.40 3.90
C HIS A 12 -31.99 3.82 3.88
N VAL A 13 -31.52 4.42 4.99
CA VAL A 13 -30.10 4.58 5.26
C VAL A 13 -29.61 3.21 5.68
N GLY A 14 -29.20 2.43 4.67
CA GLY A 14 -28.39 1.25 4.89
C GLY A 14 -27.18 1.68 5.70
N ASP A 15 -27.03 1.04 6.85
CA ASP A 15 -25.96 1.25 7.81
C ASP A 15 -24.65 0.84 7.14
N LEU A 16 -23.98 1.78 6.49
CA LEU A 16 -22.66 1.57 5.89
C LEU A 16 -21.64 1.59 7.03
N VAL A 17 -21.57 0.48 7.75
CA VAL A 17 -20.55 0.27 8.79
C VAL A 17 -19.19 0.15 8.10
N VAL A 18 -18.55 1.29 7.87
CA VAL A 18 -17.13 1.33 7.47
C VAL A 18 -16.30 1.08 8.73
N SER A 19 -16.02 -0.19 9.00
CA SER A 19 -15.06 -0.57 10.04
C SER A 19 -13.64 -0.32 9.52
N PHE A 20 -13.07 0.85 9.82
CA PHE A 20 -11.64 1.08 9.70
C PHE A 20 -10.94 0.42 10.90
N ILE A 21 -10.69 -0.89 10.82
CA ILE A 21 -9.79 -1.52 11.78
C ILE A 21 -8.36 -1.13 11.38
N LEU A 22 -7.83 -0.08 12.00
CA LEU A 22 -6.40 0.25 11.99
C LEU A 22 -5.67 -0.81 12.84
N VAL A 23 -5.50 -2.00 12.29
CA VAL A 23 -4.54 -2.96 12.85
C VAL A 23 -3.16 -2.52 12.37
N SER A 24 -2.24 -2.22 13.29
CA SER A 24 -0.82 -2.00 12.98
C SER A 24 -0.20 -3.33 12.54
N ILE A 25 -0.30 -3.67 11.25
CA ILE A 25 0.10 -5.00 10.74
C ILE A 25 1.48 -5.01 10.04
N ALA A 26 2.20 -3.89 9.96
CA ALA A 26 3.42 -3.85 9.14
C ALA A 26 4.47 -4.89 9.60
N GLY A 27 4.67 -5.07 10.92
CA GLY A 27 5.68 -6.00 11.44
C GLY A 27 5.42 -7.47 11.10
N ASN A 28 4.15 -7.91 11.04
CA ASN A 28 3.83 -9.31 10.74
C ASN A 28 3.95 -9.65 9.25
N VAL A 29 3.92 -8.64 8.39
CA VAL A 29 3.82 -8.80 6.93
C VAL A 29 5.19 -9.01 6.30
N LEU A 30 6.21 -8.35 6.84
CA LEU A 30 7.60 -8.48 6.39
C LEU A 30 8.25 -9.74 6.96
N ALA A 31 7.88 -10.12 8.19
CA ALA A 31 8.42 -11.30 8.87
C ALA A 31 8.03 -12.62 8.20
N ASP A 32 6.85 -12.70 7.57
CA ASP A 32 6.39 -13.88 6.81
C ASP A 32 6.76 -13.79 5.31
N GLY A 33 7.74 -12.95 4.96
CA GLY A 33 8.28 -12.87 3.60
C GLY A 33 7.23 -12.56 2.53
N TYR A 34 6.24 -11.71 2.83
CA TYR A 34 5.14 -11.39 1.91
C TYR A 34 4.31 -12.62 1.48
N SER A 35 3.90 -13.48 2.42
CA SER A 35 2.94 -14.57 2.13
C SER A 35 1.57 -14.11 1.61
N ARG A 36 1.28 -12.80 1.68
CA ARG A 36 0.07 -12.16 1.17
C ARG A 36 0.43 -10.96 0.29
N PRO A 37 -0.46 -10.54 -0.64
CA PRO A 37 -0.27 -9.29 -1.37
C PRO A 37 -0.17 -8.09 -0.43
N VAL A 38 0.87 -7.28 -0.64
CA VAL A 38 1.10 -6.05 0.13
C VAL A 38 1.15 -4.89 -0.81
N VAL A 39 0.54 -3.78 -0.41
CA VAL A 39 0.71 -2.50 -1.10
C VAL A 39 1.43 -1.55 -0.15
N MET A 40 2.38 -0.77 -0.67
CA MET A 40 2.91 0.38 0.04
C MET A 40 2.64 1.64 -0.77
N THR A 41 2.05 2.65 -0.14
CA THR A 41 1.72 3.91 -0.80
C THR A 41 2.80 4.94 -0.49
N GLY A 42 3.23 5.68 -1.51
CA GLY A 42 4.15 6.80 -1.39
C GLY A 42 3.66 7.99 -2.22
N VAL A 43 4.40 9.09 -2.16
CA VAL A 43 4.12 10.30 -2.93
C VAL A 43 5.35 10.75 -3.70
N THR A 44 5.16 11.33 -4.88
CA THR A 44 6.24 11.93 -5.66
C THR A 44 6.47 13.38 -5.23
N GLN A 45 7.60 13.97 -5.64
CA GLN A 45 7.89 15.40 -5.48
C GLN A 45 6.86 16.30 -6.18
N MET A 46 6.13 15.77 -7.17
CA MET A 46 5.03 16.44 -7.85
C MET A 46 3.68 16.24 -7.16
N ALA A 47 3.67 15.65 -5.96
CA ALA A 47 2.49 15.27 -5.19
C ALA A 47 1.60 14.19 -5.84
N ASP A 48 2.12 13.46 -6.83
CA ASP A 48 1.43 12.29 -7.38
C ASP A 48 1.46 11.13 -6.38
N THR A 49 0.39 10.34 -6.35
CA THR A 49 0.37 9.10 -5.57
C THR A 49 1.07 7.98 -6.31
N ALA A 50 1.82 7.17 -5.57
CA ALA A 50 2.48 5.97 -6.05
C ALA A 50 2.20 4.76 -5.16
N GLU A 51 2.20 3.57 -5.75
CA GLU A 51 1.94 2.33 -5.03
C GLU A 51 2.99 1.27 -5.43
N LEU A 52 3.65 0.68 -4.44
CA LEU A 52 4.45 -0.53 -4.60
C LEU A 52 3.56 -1.74 -4.32
N HIS A 53 3.32 -2.55 -5.34
CA HIS A 53 2.53 -3.78 -5.23
C HIS A 53 3.49 -4.95 -5.15
N PHE A 54 3.52 -5.63 -4.01
CA PHE A 54 4.34 -6.82 -3.80
C PHE A 54 3.52 -8.05 -4.14
N ASP A 55 4.01 -8.84 -5.09
CA ASP A 55 3.46 -10.17 -5.34
C ASP A 55 3.85 -11.10 -4.18
N PRO A 56 2.94 -12.01 -3.78
CA PRO A 56 3.25 -12.94 -2.73
C PRO A 56 4.36 -13.92 -3.14
N ALA A 57 5.11 -14.40 -2.15
CA ALA A 57 6.09 -15.47 -2.33
C ALA A 57 5.48 -16.69 -3.07
N PRO A 58 6.27 -17.41 -3.88
CA PRO A 58 7.72 -17.33 -4.05
C PRO A 58 8.16 -16.47 -5.24
N LYS A 59 7.28 -15.58 -5.76
CA LYS A 59 7.60 -14.83 -6.97
C LYS A 59 8.69 -13.78 -6.76
N ASP A 60 8.82 -13.28 -5.52
CA ASP A 60 9.79 -12.26 -5.13
C ASP A 60 9.82 -11.07 -6.10
N SER A 61 8.65 -10.71 -6.62
CA SER A 61 8.45 -9.69 -7.65
C SER A 61 7.38 -8.67 -7.24
N GLY A 62 7.35 -7.55 -7.93
CA GLY A 62 6.30 -6.58 -7.75
C GLY A 62 6.26 -5.55 -8.85
N THR A 63 5.33 -4.61 -8.68
CA THR A 63 5.13 -3.50 -9.62
C THR A 63 5.00 -2.20 -8.86
N LEU A 64 5.83 -1.22 -9.22
CA LEU A 64 5.62 0.17 -8.86
C LEU A 64 4.62 0.78 -9.83
N VAL A 65 3.58 1.39 -9.30
CA VAL A 65 2.53 2.06 -10.05
C VAL A 65 2.53 3.54 -9.67
N ILE A 66 2.77 4.43 -10.64
CA ILE A 66 2.58 5.87 -10.45
C ILE A 66 1.17 6.18 -10.94
N LEU A 67 0.27 6.50 -10.01
CA LEU A 67 -1.15 6.73 -10.30
C LEU A 67 -1.39 8.14 -10.89
N GLY A 68 -0.59 9.12 -10.46
CA GLY A 68 -0.80 10.52 -10.83
C GLY A 68 -1.91 11.18 -10.01
N ASP A 69 -2.04 12.49 -10.14
CA ASP A 69 -3.13 13.31 -9.58
C ASP A 69 -4.47 13.23 -10.36
N HIS A 70 -4.61 12.27 -11.28
CA HIS A 70 -5.73 12.16 -12.22
C HIS A 70 -5.92 13.35 -13.18
N THR A 71 -4.99 14.32 -13.28
CA THR A 71 -5.24 15.57 -14.04
C THR A 71 -4.62 15.66 -15.43
N LYS A 72 -3.65 14.82 -15.82
CA LYS A 72 -3.08 14.74 -17.20
C LYS A 72 -2.04 13.64 -17.45
N THR A 73 -1.41 13.09 -16.42
CA THR A 73 -0.30 12.13 -16.60
C THR A 73 -0.85 10.71 -16.69
N SER A 74 -0.49 9.97 -17.76
CA SER A 74 -0.88 8.56 -17.87
C SER A 74 -0.26 7.75 -16.73
N LYS A 75 -1.02 6.79 -16.20
CA LYS A 75 -0.54 5.80 -15.23
C LYS A 75 0.72 5.13 -15.77
N GLN A 76 1.78 5.11 -14.96
CA GLN A 76 3.03 4.42 -15.30
C GLN A 76 3.22 3.20 -14.41
N SER A 77 3.85 2.14 -14.95
CA SER A 77 4.10 0.92 -14.19
C SER A 77 5.49 0.37 -14.48
N TYR A 78 6.21 0.01 -13.42
CA TYR A 78 7.59 -0.46 -13.48
C TYR A 78 7.74 -1.72 -12.64
N SER A 79 8.18 -2.81 -13.26
CA SER A 79 8.43 -4.07 -12.55
C SER A 79 9.69 -3.97 -11.69
N PHE A 80 9.67 -4.64 -10.55
CA PHE A 80 10.85 -4.86 -9.71
C PHE A 80 10.89 -6.31 -9.22
N VAL A 81 12.09 -6.75 -8.87
CA VAL A 81 12.29 -7.93 -8.02
C VAL A 81 12.65 -7.45 -6.61
N TYR A 82 12.26 -8.20 -5.59
CA TYR A 82 12.58 -7.87 -4.22
C TYR A 82 13.31 -9.00 -3.50
N SER A 83 14.08 -8.65 -2.48
CA SER A 83 14.69 -9.61 -1.57
C SER A 83 14.55 -9.10 -0.14
N VAL A 84 14.08 -9.96 0.76
CA VAL A 84 14.01 -9.68 2.19
C VAL A 84 15.33 -10.05 2.83
N LEU A 85 16.04 -9.06 3.37
CA LEU A 85 17.26 -9.30 4.14
C LEU A 85 16.88 -9.78 5.53
N ALA A 86 17.38 -10.95 5.94
CA ALA A 86 17.11 -11.50 7.26
C ALA A 86 17.39 -10.46 8.37
N ALA A 87 16.47 -10.35 9.33
CA ALA A 87 16.60 -9.45 10.45
C ALA A 87 17.91 -9.74 11.20
N GLN A 88 18.84 -8.79 11.21
CA GLN A 88 20.11 -8.97 11.92
C GLN A 88 19.91 -8.72 13.41
N HIS A 89 19.56 -9.76 14.18
CA HIS A 89 19.75 -9.95 15.64
C HIS A 89 19.55 -8.76 16.62
N SER A 90 18.97 -7.62 16.22
CA SER A 90 18.97 -6.38 17.00
C SER A 90 17.61 -5.71 17.12
N GLY A 91 16.52 -6.43 16.86
CA GLY A 91 15.15 -5.91 17.01
C GLY A 91 14.73 -4.90 15.93
N VAL A 92 15.41 -4.88 14.78
CA VAL A 92 15.03 -4.13 13.58
C VAL A 92 14.38 -5.10 12.60
N ASP A 93 13.24 -4.72 12.02
CA ASP A 93 12.57 -5.52 11.00
C ASP A 93 13.46 -5.73 9.76
N PRO A 94 13.25 -6.83 9.03
CA PRO A 94 14.06 -7.17 7.87
C PRO A 94 13.94 -6.08 6.79
N ALA A 95 15.07 -5.61 6.30
CA ALA A 95 15.14 -4.64 5.22
C ALA A 95 14.71 -5.29 3.90
N VAL A 96 13.95 -4.57 3.08
CA VAL A 96 13.50 -5.06 1.78
C VAL A 96 14.22 -4.31 0.67
N ASN A 97 15.04 -5.02 -0.09
CA ASN A 97 15.68 -4.45 -1.27
C ASN A 97 14.78 -4.66 -2.48
N LEU A 98 14.56 -3.60 -3.24
CA LEU A 98 13.90 -3.60 -4.54
C LEU A 98 14.94 -3.34 -5.62
N ASP A 99 14.92 -4.13 -6.68
CA ASP A 99 15.73 -3.95 -7.86
C ASP A 99 14.83 -3.79 -9.09
N PHE A 100 14.84 -2.59 -9.67
CA PHE A 100 14.07 -2.25 -10.86
C PHE A 100 14.83 -2.61 -12.14
N SER A 101 15.20 -3.90 -12.26
CA SER A 101 15.93 -4.46 -13.40
C SER A 101 17.25 -3.72 -13.70
N GLY A 102 18.04 -3.43 -12.66
CA GLY A 102 19.35 -2.79 -12.75
C GLY A 102 19.32 -1.29 -13.02
N LYS A 103 18.15 -0.68 -13.21
CA LYS A 103 18.02 0.78 -13.42
C LYS A 103 18.19 1.55 -12.12
N GLN A 104 17.59 1.04 -11.05
CA GLN A 104 17.63 1.67 -9.75
C GLN A 104 17.39 0.62 -8.67
N LYS A 105 17.96 0.86 -7.50
CA LYS A 105 17.76 0.03 -6.31
C LYS A 105 17.21 0.87 -5.18
N LEU A 106 16.31 0.28 -4.41
CA LEU A 106 15.71 0.91 -3.24
C LEU A 106 15.75 -0.05 -2.07
N THR A 107 16.22 0.38 -0.92
CA THR A 107 16.04 -0.39 0.31
C THR A 107 14.96 0.27 1.14
N ILE A 108 13.96 -0.51 1.55
CA ILE A 108 12.86 -0.09 2.42
C ILE A 108 13.06 -0.70 3.81
N LEU A 109 12.94 0.15 4.82
CA LEU A 109 13.01 -0.18 6.23
C LEU A 109 11.68 0.20 6.87
N CYS A 110 10.97 -0.74 7.46
CA CYS A 110 9.70 -0.47 8.12
C CYS A 110 9.87 -0.46 9.64
N ASP A 111 9.10 0.40 10.30
CA ASP A 111 9.01 0.37 11.75
C ASP A 111 8.12 -0.81 12.18
N PRO A 112 8.61 -1.75 13.00
CA PRO A 112 7.83 -2.92 13.44
C PRO A 112 6.55 -2.56 14.21
N ARG A 113 6.47 -1.33 14.75
CA ARG A 113 5.37 -0.86 15.59
C ARG A 113 4.43 0.10 14.88
N SER A 114 4.70 0.47 13.63
CA SER A 114 3.85 1.39 12.86
C SER A 114 3.61 0.89 11.44
N ASP A 115 2.73 1.56 10.69
CA ASP A 115 2.51 1.30 9.27
C ASP A 115 3.45 2.11 8.35
N ASN A 116 4.46 2.77 8.93
CA ASN A 116 5.38 3.64 8.18
C ASN A 116 6.68 2.90 7.85
N CYS A 117 7.12 3.09 6.62
CA CYS A 117 8.41 2.65 6.13
C CYS A 117 9.17 3.83 5.56
N ILE A 118 10.49 3.80 5.71
CA ILE A 118 11.41 4.74 5.12
C ILE A 118 12.31 4.01 4.14
N SER A 119 12.54 4.63 2.99
CA SER A 119 13.52 4.16 2.03
C SER A 119 14.86 4.86 2.23
N THR A 120 15.96 4.17 1.92
CA THR A 120 17.34 4.66 2.14
C THR A 120 17.76 5.79 1.20
N GLY A 121 16.94 6.13 0.20
CA GLY A 121 17.20 7.22 -0.73
C GLY A 121 16.01 7.54 -1.63
N TYR A 122 16.16 8.57 -2.45
CA TYR A 122 15.20 8.95 -3.47
C TYR A 122 15.36 8.06 -4.71
N VAL A 123 14.24 7.72 -5.33
CA VAL A 123 14.15 6.97 -6.58
C VAL A 123 13.55 7.89 -7.63
N THR A 124 13.94 7.73 -8.88
CA THR A 124 13.45 8.54 -9.99
C THR A 124 13.10 7.65 -11.16
N PHE A 125 11.82 7.67 -11.55
CA PHE A 125 11.32 6.99 -12.74
C PHE A 125 10.69 8.00 -13.70
N GLY A 126 11.25 8.09 -14.90
CA GLY A 126 10.88 9.16 -15.83
C GLY A 126 11.18 10.53 -15.23
N SER A 127 10.16 11.39 -15.12
CA SER A 127 10.25 12.69 -14.45
C SER A 127 9.83 12.67 -12.98
N ALA A 128 9.41 11.52 -12.45
CA ALA A 128 8.87 11.40 -11.10
C ALA A 128 9.96 10.96 -10.12
N THR A 129 10.24 11.79 -9.11
CA THR A 129 11.10 11.43 -7.97
C THR A 129 10.24 11.19 -6.74
N PHE A 130 10.46 10.09 -6.02
CA PHE A 130 9.62 9.66 -4.89
C PHE A 130 10.11 10.20 -3.55
N SER A 131 9.18 10.56 -2.66
CA SER A 131 9.47 10.72 -1.24
C SER A 131 10.08 9.46 -0.65
N MET A 132 10.87 9.63 0.40
CA MET A 132 11.44 8.50 1.13
C MET A 132 10.40 7.79 2.00
N LEU A 133 9.26 8.43 2.31
CA LEU A 133 8.21 7.90 3.16
C LEU A 133 7.23 7.02 2.38
N TRP A 134 7.00 5.83 2.90
CA TRP A 134 6.06 4.84 2.37
C TRP A 134 5.14 4.36 3.50
N LYS A 135 3.89 4.08 3.16
CA LYS A 135 2.88 3.61 4.11
C LYS A 135 2.37 2.23 3.71
N VAL A 136 2.48 1.24 4.60
CA VAL A 136 1.96 -0.10 4.37
C VAL A 136 0.44 -0.08 4.36
N THR A 137 -0.13 -0.56 3.27
CA THR A 137 -1.57 -0.77 3.09
C THR A 137 -1.79 -2.23 2.72
N LEU A 138 -2.36 -3.01 3.62
CA LEU A 138 -2.68 -4.40 3.30
C LEU A 138 -3.95 -4.49 2.47
N ARG A 139 -3.89 -5.28 1.39
CA ARG A 139 -5.10 -5.76 0.73
C ARG A 139 -5.56 -7.03 1.43
N ILE A 140 -6.51 -6.90 2.35
CA ILE A 140 -7.26 -8.06 2.80
C ILE A 140 -8.10 -8.48 1.59
N SER A 141 -7.71 -9.56 0.91
CA SER A 141 -8.60 -10.21 -0.03
C SER A 141 -9.85 -10.61 0.75
N ALA A 142 -10.96 -9.90 0.54
CA ALA A 142 -12.26 -10.37 0.98
C ALA A 142 -12.44 -11.76 0.36
N LYS A 143 -12.41 -12.79 1.20
CA LYS A 143 -12.74 -14.15 0.78
C LYS A 143 -14.17 -14.09 0.23
N PRO A 144 -14.46 -14.53 -1.00
CA PRO A 144 -15.85 -14.61 -1.44
C PRO A 144 -16.59 -15.51 -0.46
N ASN A 145 -17.68 -14.97 0.10
CA ASN A 145 -18.58 -15.69 0.99
C ASN A 145 -19.00 -16.97 0.27
N ARG A 146 -18.50 -18.13 0.71
CA ARG A 146 -19.08 -19.39 0.26
C ARG A 146 -20.38 -19.52 1.04
N ASP A 147 -21.48 -19.17 0.40
CA ASP A 147 -22.80 -19.57 0.85
C ASP A 147 -22.80 -21.09 1.03
N PHE A 148 -23.04 -21.52 2.26
CA PHE A 148 -23.37 -22.90 2.56
C PHE A 148 -24.78 -23.16 2.02
N GLY A 149 -24.89 -24.09 1.08
CA GLY A 149 -26.16 -24.68 0.67
C GLY A 149 -26.70 -25.66 1.70
#